data_AF-A0AAP0CYL9-F1
#
_entry.id   AF-A0AAP0CYL9-F1
#
_cell.length_a   1.000
_cell.length_b   1.000
_cell.length_c   1.000
_cell.angle_alpha   90.00
_cell.angle_beta   90.00
_cell.angle_gamma   90.00
#
_symmetry.space_group_name_H-M   'P 1'
#
loop_
_entity.id
_entity.type
_entity.pdbx_description
1 polymer ?
#
loop_
_entity_poly.entity_id
_entity_poly.type
_entity_poly.pdbx_seq_one_letter_code
_entity_poly.pdbx_strand_id
1 'polypeptide(L)'
;MGKGAQDYGRKESVGKSSLDHNQYPAWAKDVQESVISFVLAWYDGEEGGEMEIAAFVEPLAFEALKEIQSEQATVIRNGRKVSSLLAKELVPGDIVELRVGDKIRVDMRVINLISSTLRVEQGSLTGESEAVSKTTKPVAEESDIQGKKCMVFVGTTVVNGNCICLVTETGMDTEIGKVHSQIQEAAQNEKDTPLKKKLNELGEVLTMLIGLICLLVWLINVRYFLTWDYVDGWPRNFKFSFEKCTYYFEIVVALVVVSILEGLPAVITTCLALGTRKMAQKNALVRKLPSVETPGCTTVICSDKIGTLTTNQMVVAKLVAIGQGPNVLRSFNVEGTTYNPLDGKIQNWPAGVMDANLQTIAKIDALANDAGIEQSEKGYVATGMPTEATLKVLVEKMGLPAGYSSRSSTENSDIMACSYEWSKIESRIATLKFDRDRKSMGVIVSSSDPI
;
A
#
# COMPACT_ATOMS: atom_id res chain seq x y z
N MET A 1 19.34 32.01 -51.48
CA MET A 1 20.23 32.81 -52.35
C MET A 1 21.67 32.38 -52.08
N GLY A 2 22.42 32.04 -53.14
CA GLY A 2 23.86 31.71 -53.17
C GLY A 2 24.18 30.24 -52.86
N LYS A 3 24.36 29.29 -53.80
CA LYS A 3 25.40 29.11 -54.86
C LYS A 3 26.82 28.95 -54.27
N GLY A 4 27.67 28.00 -54.69
CA GLY A 4 27.70 27.08 -55.84
C GLY A 4 28.65 25.88 -55.60
N ALA A 5 28.52 24.80 -56.38
CA ALA A 5 29.35 24.45 -57.56
C ALA A 5 30.67 23.74 -57.15
N GLN A 6 31.22 22.70 -57.78
CA GLN A 6 31.02 21.87 -58.98
C GLN A 6 31.96 20.65 -58.75
N ASP A 7 31.53 19.41 -58.94
CA ASP A 7 31.71 18.61 -60.17
C ASP A 7 33.16 18.10 -60.41
N TYR A 8 33.34 16.79 -60.30
CA TYR A 8 34.39 16.02 -60.99
C TYR A 8 33.91 14.57 -61.17
N GLY A 9 33.51 14.23 -62.39
CA GLY A 9 33.14 12.88 -62.77
C GLY A 9 34.34 11.99 -63.08
N ARG A 10 34.13 10.67 -62.99
CA ARG A 10 34.69 9.73 -63.97
C ARG A 10 33.85 8.45 -64.03
N LYS A 11 33.41 8.14 -65.25
CA LYS A 11 32.76 6.89 -65.65
C LYS A 11 33.71 5.72 -65.44
N GLU A 12 33.24 4.66 -64.81
CA GLU A 12 33.59 3.29 -65.19
C GLU A 12 32.31 2.44 -65.26
N SER A 13 32.04 2.00 -66.49
CA SER A 13 31.01 1.04 -66.84
C SER A 13 31.52 -0.36 -66.54
N VAL A 14 30.89 -1.06 -65.59
CA VAL A 14 31.07 -2.50 -65.41
C VAL A 14 29.71 -3.17 -65.48
N GLY A 15 29.51 -3.89 -66.58
CA GLY A 15 28.74 -5.13 -66.69
C GLY A 15 27.33 -5.17 -66.10
N LYS A 16 26.32 -4.99 -66.96
CA LYS A 16 25.01 -5.64 -66.79
C LYS A 16 25.23 -7.15 -66.65
N SER A 17 24.99 -7.70 -65.47
CA SER A 17 24.54 -9.09 -65.34
C SER A 17 23.08 -9.03 -64.90
N SER A 18 22.22 -9.51 -65.79
CA SER A 18 20.80 -9.74 -65.57
C SER A 18 20.65 -10.84 -64.53
N LEU A 19 20.32 -10.47 -63.29
CA LEU A 19 19.73 -11.37 -62.32
C LEU A 19 18.27 -10.97 -62.17
N ASP A 20 17.41 -11.80 -62.75
CA ASP A 20 15.96 -11.72 -62.66
C ASP A 20 15.55 -11.65 -61.18
N HIS A 21 15.08 -10.48 -60.77
CA HIS A 21 14.35 -10.33 -59.52
C HIS A 21 12.89 -10.72 -59.78
N ASN A 22 12.41 -11.64 -58.94
CA ASN A 22 11.02 -11.97 -58.64
C ASN A 22 10.31 -12.97 -59.54
N GLN A 23 10.35 -14.24 -59.12
CA GLN A 23 9.14 -15.06 -59.13
C GLN A 23 9.18 -16.07 -57.99
N TYR A 24 9.05 -15.58 -56.75
CA TYR A 24 8.65 -16.46 -55.66
C TYR A 24 7.19 -16.88 -55.90
N PRO A 25 6.85 -18.18 -55.81
CA PRO A 25 5.47 -18.62 -55.91
C PRO A 25 4.65 -18.05 -54.74
N ALA A 26 3.36 -17.74 -54.96
CA ALA A 26 2.50 -17.03 -53.99
C ALA A 26 2.55 -17.66 -52.58
N TRP A 27 2.56 -18.99 -52.50
CA TRP A 27 2.66 -19.75 -51.24
C TRP A 27 3.91 -19.40 -50.39
N ALA A 28 5.01 -18.94 -51.00
CA ALA A 28 6.21 -18.56 -50.25
C ALA A 28 6.02 -17.26 -49.47
N LYS A 29 5.17 -16.34 -49.95
CA LYS A 29 4.79 -15.14 -49.19
C LYS A 29 3.82 -15.49 -48.06
N ASP A 30 2.85 -16.36 -48.33
CA ASP A 30 1.86 -16.77 -47.32
C ASP A 30 2.54 -17.55 -46.18
N VAL A 31 3.57 -18.34 -46.48
CA VAL A 31 4.41 -19.02 -45.48
C VAL A 31 5.23 -18.00 -44.68
N GLN A 32 5.81 -16.97 -45.31
CA GLN A 32 6.52 -15.92 -44.58
C GLN A 32 5.59 -15.14 -43.65
N GLU A 33 4.40 -14.75 -44.11
CA GLU A 33 3.41 -14.05 -43.28
C GLU A 33 2.93 -14.93 -42.12
N SER A 34 2.69 -16.22 -42.36
CA SER A 34 2.32 -17.18 -41.31
C SER A 34 3.43 -17.38 -40.27
N VAL A 35 4.70 -17.44 -40.70
CA VAL A 35 5.85 -17.54 -39.78
C VAL A 35 6.05 -16.26 -38.99
N ILE A 36 5.87 -15.09 -39.60
CA ILE A 36 5.95 -13.80 -38.92
C ILE A 36 4.83 -13.68 -37.88
N SER A 37 3.60 -14.02 -38.25
CA SER A 37 2.44 -14.03 -37.36
C SER A 37 2.64 -15.01 -36.19
N PHE A 38 3.18 -16.21 -36.45
CA PHE A 38 3.53 -17.17 -35.40
C PHE A 38 4.64 -16.66 -34.47
N VAL A 39 5.70 -16.04 -35.01
CA VAL A 39 6.79 -15.46 -34.21
C VAL A 39 6.31 -14.28 -33.38
N LEU A 40 5.43 -13.43 -33.92
CA LEU A 40 4.83 -12.31 -33.19
C LEU A 40 3.89 -12.80 -32.10
N ALA A 41 3.03 -13.78 -32.37
CA ALA A 41 2.17 -14.41 -31.37
C ALA A 41 2.99 -15.13 -30.28
N TRP A 42 4.11 -15.75 -30.65
CA TRP A 42 5.06 -16.32 -29.68
C TRP A 42 5.67 -15.23 -28.82
N TYR A 43 6.15 -14.14 -29.40
CA TYR A 43 6.78 -13.04 -28.68
C TYR A 43 5.80 -12.31 -27.74
N ASP A 44 4.55 -12.09 -28.17
CA ASP A 44 3.49 -11.48 -27.35
C ASP A 44 3.08 -12.43 -26.20
N GLY A 45 3.05 -13.75 -26.46
CA GLY A 45 2.86 -14.77 -25.44
C GLY A 45 4.04 -14.87 -24.45
N GLU A 46 5.26 -14.63 -24.91
CA GLU A 46 6.48 -14.65 -24.11
C GLU A 46 6.64 -13.38 -23.26
N GLU A 47 6.31 -12.18 -23.78
CA GLU A 47 6.26 -10.94 -22.96
C GLU A 47 5.14 -11.00 -21.91
N GLY A 48 3.95 -11.51 -22.28
CA GLY A 48 2.88 -11.79 -21.33
C GLY A 48 3.32 -12.80 -20.26
N GLY A 49 4.04 -13.84 -20.68
CA GLY A 49 4.64 -14.86 -19.82
C GLY A 49 5.75 -14.30 -18.92
N GLU A 50 6.64 -13.45 -19.40
CA GLU A 50 7.68 -12.80 -18.60
C GLU A 50 7.09 -11.85 -17.56
N MET A 51 6.01 -11.13 -17.92
CA MET A 51 5.31 -10.26 -16.98
C MET A 51 4.56 -11.07 -15.90
N GLU A 52 3.98 -12.23 -16.26
CA GLU A 52 3.42 -13.19 -15.30
C GLU A 52 4.51 -13.85 -14.44
N ILE A 53 5.65 -14.23 -15.02
CA ILE A 53 6.79 -14.83 -14.31
C ILE A 53 7.39 -13.81 -13.34
N ALA A 54 7.59 -12.55 -13.73
CA ALA A 54 8.06 -11.51 -12.83
C ALA A 54 7.07 -11.26 -11.69
N ALA A 55 5.77 -11.22 -11.99
CA ALA A 55 4.70 -11.13 -10.99
C ALA A 55 4.59 -12.38 -10.08
N PHE A 56 5.07 -13.54 -10.54
CA PHE A 56 5.09 -14.80 -9.79
C PHE A 56 6.38 -14.97 -8.96
N VAL A 57 7.53 -14.50 -9.47
CA VAL A 57 8.84 -14.60 -8.81
C VAL A 57 8.96 -13.64 -7.63
N GLU A 58 8.40 -12.43 -7.71
CA GLU A 58 8.37 -11.48 -6.58
C GLU A 58 7.73 -12.06 -5.31
N PRO A 59 6.50 -12.62 -5.34
CA PRO A 59 5.89 -13.21 -4.15
C PRO A 59 6.63 -14.48 -3.69
N LEU A 60 7.23 -15.27 -4.58
CA LEU A 60 8.05 -16.45 -4.21
C LEU A 60 9.33 -16.07 -3.47
N ALA A 61 10.02 -15.00 -3.89
CA ALA A 61 11.17 -14.47 -3.16
C ALA A 61 10.76 -13.92 -1.79
N PHE A 62 9.58 -13.31 -1.70
CA PHE A 62 9.00 -12.85 -0.44
C PHE A 62 8.55 -14.02 0.48
N GLU A 63 8.01 -15.10 -0.09
CA GLU A 63 7.64 -16.32 0.64
C GLU A 63 8.88 -17.03 1.21
N ALA A 64 9.97 -17.10 0.43
CA ALA A 64 11.25 -17.64 0.89
C ALA A 64 11.86 -16.79 2.04
N LEU A 65 11.70 -15.46 1.99
CA LEU A 65 12.08 -14.56 3.09
C LEU A 65 11.21 -14.78 4.34
N LYS A 66 9.91 -15.07 4.19
CA LYS A 66 9.02 -15.43 5.31
C LYS A 66 9.45 -16.74 5.99
N GLU A 67 9.90 -17.73 5.22
CA GLU A 67 10.34 -19.02 5.78
C GLU A 67 11.62 -18.89 6.61
N ILE A 68 12.52 -17.99 6.24
CA ILE A 68 13.77 -17.73 6.98
C ILE A 68 13.50 -16.94 8.29
N GLN A 69 12.36 -16.26 8.42
CA GLN A 69 11.92 -15.54 9.63
C GLN A 69 11.01 -16.36 10.56
N SER A 70 11.18 -17.69 10.64
CA SER A 70 10.45 -18.48 11.64
C SER A 70 11.06 -18.24 13.03
N GLU A 71 10.46 -17.31 13.77
CA GLU A 71 10.80 -17.06 15.18
C GLU A 71 10.38 -18.25 16.04
N GLN A 72 11.19 -18.54 17.06
CA GLN A 72 10.91 -19.56 18.07
C GLN A 72 9.98 -19.00 19.14
N ALA A 73 9.08 -19.83 19.64
CA ALA A 73 8.17 -19.49 20.74
C ALA A 73 8.52 -20.30 22.00
N THR A 74 8.40 -19.66 23.17
CA THR A 74 8.56 -20.35 24.46
C THR A 74 7.22 -20.91 24.92
N VAL A 75 7.06 -22.23 24.83
CA VAL A 75 5.82 -22.94 25.20
C VAL A 75 5.98 -23.74 26.49
N ILE A 76 4.88 -23.94 27.20
CA ILE A 76 4.81 -24.77 28.40
C ILE A 76 3.95 -25.99 28.08
N ARG A 77 4.59 -27.12 27.78
CA ARG A 77 3.92 -28.41 27.51
C ARG A 77 4.31 -29.42 28.57
N ASN A 78 3.34 -30.18 29.09
CA ASN A 78 3.56 -31.19 30.14
C ASN A 78 4.34 -30.66 31.37
N GLY A 79 4.10 -29.40 31.75
CA GLY A 79 4.78 -28.74 32.88
C GLY A 79 6.25 -28.37 32.64
N ARG A 80 6.79 -28.56 31.43
CA ARG A 80 8.16 -28.18 31.06
C ARG A 80 8.15 -27.02 30.08
N LYS A 81 9.07 -26.07 30.28
CA LYS A 81 9.31 -24.96 29.35
C LYS A 81 10.16 -25.45 28.18
N VAL A 82 9.65 -25.30 26.97
CA VAL A 82 10.33 -25.60 25.71
C VAL A 82 10.49 -24.27 24.96
N SER A 83 11.73 -23.78 24.86
CA SER A 83 12.04 -22.46 24.31
C SER A 83 12.34 -22.46 22.80
N SER A 84 12.38 -23.62 22.15
CA SER A 84 12.83 -23.78 20.77
C SER A 84 11.72 -24.24 19.81
N LEU A 85 10.45 -24.14 20.21
CA LEU A 85 9.35 -24.59 19.36
C LEU A 85 9.17 -23.59 18.21
N LEU A 86 9.04 -24.09 16.98
CA LEU A 86 8.73 -23.27 15.82
C LEU A 86 7.31 -22.72 15.95
N ALA A 87 7.11 -21.43 15.62
CA ALA A 87 5.77 -20.83 15.65
C ALA A 87 4.75 -21.56 14.76
N LYS A 88 5.20 -22.26 13.70
CA LYS A 88 4.35 -23.08 12.81
C LYS A 88 3.76 -24.33 13.51
N GLU A 89 4.35 -24.77 14.62
CA GLU A 89 3.93 -25.98 15.37
C GLU A 89 3.00 -25.66 16.56
N LEU A 90 2.63 -24.39 16.73
CA LEU A 90 1.68 -23.96 17.76
C LEU A 90 0.26 -24.40 17.39
N VAL A 91 -0.44 -24.95 18.36
CA VAL A 91 -1.83 -25.38 18.22
C VAL A 91 -2.72 -24.70 19.27
N PRO A 92 -4.03 -24.52 18.98
CA PRO A 92 -4.99 -24.06 19.98
C PRO A 92 -4.91 -24.90 21.26
N GLY A 93 -4.87 -24.25 22.41
CA GLY A 93 -4.69 -24.89 23.71
C GLY A 93 -3.26 -24.91 24.24
N ASP A 94 -2.26 -24.57 23.43
CA ASP A 94 -0.88 -24.40 23.93
C ASP A 94 -0.77 -23.20 24.88
N ILE A 95 0.07 -23.34 25.89
CA ILE A 95 0.40 -22.25 26.83
C ILE A 95 1.74 -21.67 26.42
N VAL A 96 1.77 -20.36 26.16
CA VAL A 96 2.94 -19.62 25.67
C VAL A 96 3.35 -18.59 26.71
N GLU A 97 4.64 -18.51 27.01
CA GLU A 97 5.22 -17.40 27.77
C GLU A 97 5.71 -16.34 26.79
N LEU A 98 5.23 -15.11 26.94
CA LEU A 98 5.66 -13.96 26.16
C LEU A 98 6.52 -13.03 27.01
N ARG A 99 7.58 -12.53 26.39
CA ARG A 99 8.55 -11.60 26.97
C ARG A 99 8.69 -10.36 26.11
N VAL A 100 9.30 -9.33 26.71
CA VAL A 100 9.62 -8.09 25.99
C VAL A 100 10.49 -8.40 24.76
N GLY A 101 10.08 -7.86 23.61
CA GLY A 101 10.71 -8.08 22.32
C GLY A 101 10.12 -9.24 21.52
N ASP A 102 9.31 -10.10 22.14
CA ASP A 102 8.69 -11.22 21.42
C ASP A 102 7.62 -10.70 20.46
N LYS A 103 7.65 -11.21 19.23
CA LYS A 103 6.65 -10.96 18.21
C LYS A 103 5.64 -12.09 18.20
N ILE A 104 4.36 -11.70 18.25
CA ILE A 104 3.25 -12.62 18.40
C ILE A 104 2.89 -13.21 17.03
N ARG A 105 2.81 -14.54 16.95
CA ARG A 105 2.57 -15.28 15.70
C ARG A 105 1.22 -16.00 15.63
N VAL A 106 0.53 -16.12 16.76
CA VAL A 106 -0.81 -16.72 16.89
C VAL A 106 -1.66 -15.83 17.79
N ASP A 107 -2.98 -15.89 17.65
CA ASP A 107 -3.86 -15.14 18.53
C ASP A 107 -3.99 -15.88 19.87
N MET A 108 -3.82 -15.14 20.96
CA MET A 108 -3.79 -15.73 22.29
C MET A 108 -4.56 -14.91 23.32
N ARG A 109 -5.15 -15.61 24.27
CA ARG A 109 -5.80 -15.06 25.45
C ARG A 109 -4.78 -14.89 26.58
N VAL A 110 -4.66 -13.70 27.16
CA VAL A 110 -3.79 -13.47 28.32
C VAL A 110 -4.43 -14.13 29.55
N ILE A 111 -3.75 -15.13 30.12
CA ILE A 111 -4.23 -15.86 31.30
C ILE A 111 -3.62 -15.36 32.60
N ASN A 112 -2.33 -14.99 32.57
CA ASN A 112 -1.63 -14.50 33.75
C ASN A 112 -0.58 -13.44 33.39
N LEU A 113 -0.49 -12.39 34.21
CA LEU A 113 0.53 -11.36 34.09
C LEU A 113 1.63 -11.66 35.10
N ILE A 114 2.85 -11.94 34.61
CA ILE A 114 4.02 -12.16 35.47
C ILE A 114 4.54 -10.80 35.95
N SER A 115 4.50 -9.80 35.07
CA SER A 115 4.85 -8.42 35.39
C SER A 115 3.64 -7.61 35.86
N SER A 116 3.89 -6.49 36.54
CA SER A 116 2.84 -5.56 36.99
C SER A 116 2.03 -4.96 35.84
N THR A 117 2.65 -4.77 34.69
CA THR A 117 2.00 -4.26 33.48
C THR A 117 2.48 -5.02 32.25
N LEU A 118 1.57 -5.27 31.31
CA LEU A 118 1.87 -5.80 29.99
C LEU A 118 1.45 -4.77 28.93
N ARG A 119 2.32 -4.50 27.96
CA ARG A 119 2.06 -3.60 26.85
C ARG A 119 2.45 -4.24 25.53
N VAL A 120 1.56 -4.11 24.56
CA VAL A 120 1.73 -4.69 23.23
C VAL A 120 1.49 -3.62 22.19
N GLU A 121 2.42 -3.48 21.25
CA GLU A 121 2.30 -2.61 20.09
C GLU A 121 1.45 -3.29 19.02
N GLN A 122 0.30 -2.68 18.71
CA GLN A 122 -0.69 -3.25 17.79
C GLN A 122 -0.84 -2.46 16.49
N GLY A 123 0.08 -1.52 16.21
CA GLY A 123 -0.01 -0.60 15.08
C GLY A 123 -0.07 -1.27 13.71
N SER A 124 0.51 -2.46 13.55
CA SER A 124 0.37 -3.23 12.31
C SER A 124 -1.06 -3.71 12.02
N LEU A 125 -1.91 -3.85 13.04
CA LEU A 125 -3.29 -4.31 12.92
C LEU A 125 -4.31 -3.17 13.06
N THR A 126 -4.05 -2.21 13.96
CA THR A 126 -4.98 -1.12 14.27
C THR A 126 -4.62 0.20 13.60
N GLY A 127 -3.42 0.32 13.04
CA GLY A 127 -2.88 1.59 12.53
C GLY A 127 -2.45 2.57 13.62
N GLU A 128 -2.65 2.26 14.90
CA GLU A 128 -2.30 3.12 16.03
C GLU A 128 -0.92 2.79 16.59
N SER A 129 -0.05 3.81 16.70
CA SER A 129 1.33 3.64 17.15
C SER A 129 1.49 3.43 18.66
N GLU A 130 0.44 3.59 19.48
CA GLU A 130 0.57 3.45 20.94
C GLU A 130 0.53 1.97 21.38
N ALA A 131 1.43 1.60 22.28
CA ALA A 131 1.40 0.30 22.92
C ALA A 131 0.24 0.20 23.93
N VAL A 132 -0.70 -0.70 23.67
CA VAL A 132 -1.91 -0.88 24.46
C VAL A 132 -1.64 -1.75 25.69
N SER A 133 -2.14 -1.31 26.85
CA SER A 133 -2.08 -2.11 28.08
C SER A 133 -3.07 -3.29 28.06
N LYS A 134 -2.55 -4.48 28.38
CA LYS A 134 -3.30 -5.73 28.37
C LYS A 134 -3.65 -6.20 29.77
N THR A 135 -4.77 -6.90 29.90
CA THR A 135 -5.32 -7.37 31.18
C THR A 135 -5.82 -8.81 31.09
N THR A 136 -5.97 -9.49 32.22
CA THR A 136 -6.53 -10.87 32.24
C THR A 136 -8.05 -10.89 32.29
N LYS A 137 -8.69 -9.78 32.68
CA LYS A 137 -10.14 -9.67 32.88
C LYS A 137 -10.91 -9.99 31.61
N PRO A 138 -12.07 -10.66 31.71
CA PRO A 138 -12.93 -10.91 30.57
C PRO A 138 -13.45 -9.58 30.00
N VAL A 139 -13.62 -9.55 28.67
CA VAL A 139 -14.14 -8.42 27.91
C VAL A 139 -15.36 -8.93 27.13
N ALA A 140 -16.31 -8.04 26.82
CA ALA A 140 -17.49 -8.41 26.03
C ALA A 140 -17.09 -8.91 24.63
N GLU A 141 -17.79 -9.92 24.13
CA GLU A 141 -17.48 -10.62 22.87
C GLU A 141 -17.58 -9.68 21.65
N GLU A 142 -18.56 -8.77 21.67
CA GLU A 142 -18.82 -7.75 20.62
C GLU A 142 -17.87 -6.53 20.66
N SER A 143 -16.74 -6.64 21.36
CA SER A 143 -15.78 -5.53 21.43
C SER A 143 -14.89 -5.48 20.19
N ASP A 144 -14.60 -4.27 19.70
CA ASP A 144 -13.59 -4.05 18.66
C ASP A 144 -12.26 -4.70 19.02
N ILE A 145 -11.43 -4.96 18.00
CA ILE A 145 -10.06 -5.51 18.16
C ILE A 145 -9.26 -4.72 19.21
N GLN A 146 -9.34 -3.39 19.18
CA GLN A 146 -8.70 -2.51 20.18
C GLN A 146 -9.29 -2.69 21.60
N GLY A 147 -10.60 -2.94 21.70
CA GLY A 147 -11.32 -3.15 22.95
C GLY A 147 -11.00 -4.49 23.62
N LYS A 148 -10.56 -5.49 22.85
CA LYS A 148 -10.09 -6.80 23.34
C LYS A 148 -8.74 -6.70 24.08
N LYS A 149 -8.71 -5.95 25.20
CA LYS A 149 -7.56 -5.76 26.12
C LYS A 149 -7.05 -7.10 26.71
N CYS A 150 -7.83 -8.16 26.57
CA CYS A 150 -7.56 -9.47 27.15
C CYS A 150 -6.96 -10.49 26.16
N MET A 151 -6.75 -10.04 24.91
CA MET A 151 -6.19 -10.79 23.80
C MET A 151 -4.90 -10.12 23.29
N VAL A 152 -4.01 -10.94 22.75
CA VAL A 152 -2.83 -10.53 21.97
C VAL A 152 -2.94 -11.14 20.58
N PHE A 153 -2.55 -10.38 19.56
CA PHE A 153 -2.86 -10.70 18.16
C PHE A 153 -1.61 -10.95 17.31
N VAL A 154 -1.74 -11.74 16.24
CA VAL A 154 -0.66 -11.97 15.27
C VAL A 154 -0.11 -10.66 14.72
N GLY A 155 1.21 -10.60 14.56
CA GLY A 155 1.94 -9.46 13.99
C GLY A 155 2.22 -8.34 15.00
N THR A 156 1.68 -8.44 16.21
CA THR A 156 1.91 -7.46 17.29
C THR A 156 3.16 -7.84 18.10
N THR A 157 3.78 -6.85 18.75
CA THR A 157 5.05 -7.05 19.49
C THR A 157 4.89 -6.66 20.95
N VAL A 158 5.47 -7.43 21.86
CA VAL A 158 5.46 -7.10 23.29
C VAL A 158 6.52 -6.03 23.57
N VAL A 159 6.06 -4.84 23.98
CA VAL A 159 6.93 -3.69 24.28
C VAL A 159 7.37 -3.68 25.73
N ASN A 160 6.52 -4.16 26.64
CA ASN A 160 6.82 -4.14 28.07
C ASN A 160 6.07 -5.27 28.79
N GLY A 161 6.74 -5.91 29.75
CA GLY A 161 6.20 -6.91 30.63
C GLY A 161 6.31 -8.33 30.09
N ASN A 162 6.10 -9.27 31.02
CA ASN A 162 6.07 -10.70 30.74
C ASN A 162 4.69 -11.25 31.11
N CYS A 163 4.18 -12.19 30.33
CA CYS A 163 2.89 -12.80 30.58
C CYS A 163 2.84 -14.25 30.11
N ILE A 164 1.82 -14.95 30.58
CA ILE A 164 1.45 -16.28 30.13
C ILE A 164 0.13 -16.15 29.37
N CYS A 165 0.10 -16.75 28.19
CA CYS A 165 -0.99 -16.70 27.25
C CYS A 165 -1.42 -18.11 26.85
N LEU A 166 -2.69 -18.27 26.49
CA LEU A 166 -3.27 -19.49 25.94
C LEU A 166 -3.56 -19.25 24.46
N VAL A 167 -3.07 -20.12 23.58
CA VAL A 167 -3.36 -20.05 22.14
C VAL A 167 -4.83 -20.34 21.89
N THR A 168 -5.51 -19.42 21.21
CA THR A 168 -6.92 -19.54 20.85
C THR A 168 -7.10 -19.85 19.38
N GLU A 169 -6.45 -19.08 18.49
CA GLU A 169 -6.61 -19.20 17.03
C GLU A 169 -5.22 -19.22 16.38
N THR A 170 -5.07 -20.02 15.31
CA THR A 170 -3.82 -20.15 14.55
C THR A 170 -4.11 -20.12 13.05
N GLY A 171 -3.09 -19.81 12.24
CA GLY A 171 -3.23 -19.79 10.77
C GLY A 171 -4.28 -18.79 10.27
N MET A 172 -5.14 -19.24 9.36
CA MET A 172 -6.14 -18.40 8.69
C MET A 172 -7.30 -17.99 9.60
N ASP A 173 -7.49 -18.67 10.74
CA ASP A 173 -8.57 -18.36 11.69
C ASP A 173 -8.26 -17.13 12.55
N THR A 174 -7.00 -16.68 12.59
CA THR A 174 -6.56 -15.48 13.32
C THR A 174 -7.15 -14.19 12.72
N GLU A 175 -7.16 -13.08 13.46
CA GLU A 175 -7.65 -11.79 12.95
C GLU A 175 -6.88 -11.34 11.70
N ILE A 176 -5.55 -11.49 11.67
CA ILE A 176 -4.75 -11.18 10.45
C ILE A 176 -5.01 -12.20 9.33
N GLY A 177 -5.29 -13.46 9.68
CA GLY A 177 -5.62 -14.52 8.73
C GLY A 177 -6.94 -14.25 8.02
N LYS A 178 -7.96 -13.79 8.77
CA LYS A 178 -9.25 -13.33 8.24
C LYS A 178 -9.05 -12.17 7.26
N VAL A 179 -8.26 -11.17 7.63
CA VAL A 179 -7.90 -10.05 6.72
C VAL A 179 -7.19 -10.57 5.46
N HIS A 180 -6.25 -11.50 5.60
CA HIS A 180 -5.54 -12.09 4.46
C HIS A 180 -6.47 -12.87 3.53
N SER A 181 -7.42 -13.64 4.08
CA SER A 181 -8.42 -14.36 3.28
C SER A 181 -9.29 -13.41 2.46
N GLN A 182 -9.72 -12.29 3.06
CA GLN A 182 -10.50 -11.26 2.38
C GLN A 182 -9.69 -10.57 1.28
N ILE A 183 -8.40 -10.30 1.51
CA ILE A 183 -7.50 -9.76 0.48
C ILE A 183 -7.35 -10.75 -0.68
N GLN A 184 -7.17 -12.04 -0.40
CA GLN A 184 -7.01 -13.07 -1.42
C GLN A 184 -8.29 -13.26 -2.24
N GLU A 185 -9.45 -13.29 -1.58
CA GLU A 185 -10.76 -13.35 -2.25
C GLU A 185 -11.01 -12.10 -3.10
N ALA A 186 -10.64 -10.91 -2.60
CA ALA A 186 -10.71 -9.68 -3.36
C ALA A 186 -9.77 -9.67 -4.57
N ALA A 187 -8.57 -10.25 -4.43
CA ALA A 187 -7.61 -10.38 -5.53
C ALA A 187 -8.09 -11.39 -6.60
N GLN A 188 -8.76 -12.48 -6.21
CA GLN A 188 -9.39 -13.39 -7.17
C GLN A 188 -10.55 -12.73 -7.93
N ASN A 189 -11.21 -11.75 -7.32
CA ASN A 189 -12.28 -10.97 -7.93
C ASN A 189 -11.79 -9.69 -8.63
N GLU A 190 -10.49 -9.57 -8.93
CA GLU A 190 -9.94 -8.39 -9.61
C GLU A 190 -10.54 -8.31 -11.02
N LYS A 191 -11.50 -7.38 -11.19
CA LYS A 191 -12.19 -7.17 -12.46
C LYS A 191 -11.23 -6.57 -13.47
N ASP A 192 -11.32 -7.04 -14.71
CA ASP A 192 -10.62 -6.44 -15.85
C ASP A 192 -10.85 -4.93 -15.94
N THR A 193 -9.81 -4.19 -16.36
CA THR A 193 -9.90 -2.74 -16.54
C THR A 193 -10.93 -2.39 -17.62
N PRO A 194 -11.52 -1.17 -17.59
CA PRO A 194 -12.49 -0.76 -18.59
C PRO A 194 -11.95 -0.88 -20.03
N LEU A 195 -10.69 -0.51 -20.29
CA LEU A 195 -10.05 -0.70 -21.60
C LEU A 195 -9.92 -2.18 -21.96
N LYS A 196 -9.47 -3.04 -21.03
CA LYS A 196 -9.35 -4.47 -21.29
C LYS A 196 -10.70 -5.11 -21.63
N LYS A 197 -11.77 -4.71 -20.93
CA LYS A 197 -13.14 -5.14 -21.26
C LYS A 197 -13.56 -4.70 -22.67
N LYS A 198 -13.28 -3.46 -23.05
CA LYS A 198 -13.60 -2.95 -24.39
C LYS A 198 -12.78 -3.62 -25.49
N LEU A 199 -11.53 -3.99 -25.21
CA LEU A 199 -10.70 -4.76 -26.13
C LEU A 199 -11.22 -6.20 -26.30
N ASN A 200 -11.64 -6.85 -25.21
CA ASN A 200 -12.27 -8.17 -25.29
C ASN A 200 -13.60 -8.12 -26.07
N GLU A 201 -14.46 -7.13 -25.80
CA GLU A 201 -15.69 -6.91 -26.57
C GLU A 201 -15.39 -6.69 -28.06
N LEU A 202 -14.36 -5.90 -28.39
CA LEU A 202 -13.94 -5.68 -29.78
C LEU A 202 -13.43 -6.98 -30.42
N GLY A 203 -12.62 -7.75 -29.69
CA GLY A 203 -12.10 -9.05 -30.14
C GLY A 203 -13.21 -10.07 -30.40
N GLU A 204 -14.22 -10.13 -29.53
CA GLU A 204 -15.40 -10.97 -29.70
C GLU A 204 -16.22 -10.57 -30.94
N VAL A 205 -16.47 -9.27 -31.12
CA VAL A 205 -17.19 -8.74 -32.29
C VAL A 205 -16.43 -9.04 -33.58
N LEU A 206 -15.10 -8.84 -33.59
CA LEU A 206 -14.26 -9.11 -34.74
C LEU A 206 -14.23 -10.60 -35.08
N THR A 207 -14.09 -11.46 -34.08
CA THR A 207 -14.12 -12.93 -34.24
C THR A 207 -15.48 -13.40 -34.79
N MET A 208 -16.58 -12.83 -34.28
CA MET A 208 -17.92 -13.12 -34.76
C MET A 208 -18.11 -12.69 -36.23
N LEU A 209 -17.64 -11.50 -36.61
CA LEU A 209 -17.70 -10.99 -37.98
C LEU A 209 -16.87 -11.84 -38.95
N ILE A 210 -15.63 -12.17 -38.58
CA ILE A 210 -14.75 -13.03 -39.40
C ILE A 210 -15.38 -14.41 -39.55
N GLY A 211 -15.89 -15.00 -38.46
CA GLY A 211 -16.58 -16.28 -38.49
C GLY A 211 -17.80 -16.27 -39.41
N LEU A 212 -18.59 -15.20 -39.39
CA LEU A 212 -19.72 -15.01 -40.30
C LEU A 212 -19.27 -14.94 -41.76
N ILE A 213 -18.23 -14.15 -42.07
CA ILE A 213 -17.68 -14.01 -43.42
C ILE A 213 -17.15 -15.37 -43.91
N CYS A 214 -16.41 -16.10 -43.08
CA CYS A 214 -15.90 -17.43 -43.40
C CYS A 214 -17.04 -18.40 -43.71
N LEU A 215 -18.10 -18.39 -42.90
CA LEU A 215 -19.30 -19.22 -43.12
C LEU A 215 -20.01 -18.84 -44.42
N LEU A 216 -20.14 -17.54 -44.73
CA LEU A 216 -20.75 -17.06 -45.97
C LEU A 216 -19.93 -17.46 -47.21
N VAL A 217 -18.62 -17.28 -47.16
CA VAL A 217 -17.70 -17.72 -48.24
C VAL A 217 -17.81 -19.22 -48.45
N TRP A 218 -17.85 -19.99 -47.36
CA TRP A 218 -18.07 -21.44 -47.44
C TRP A 218 -19.42 -21.76 -48.11
N LEU A 219 -20.54 -21.19 -47.63
CA LEU A 219 -21.89 -21.44 -48.18
C LEU A 219 -22.02 -21.11 -49.67
N ILE A 220 -21.46 -19.98 -50.13
CA ILE A 220 -21.46 -19.58 -51.54
C ILE A 220 -20.69 -20.61 -52.38
N ASN A 221 -19.54 -21.07 -51.87
CA ASN A 221 -18.65 -21.94 -52.61
C ASN A 221 -19.01 -23.44 -52.51
N VAL A 222 -19.87 -23.86 -51.56
CA VAL A 222 -20.37 -25.25 -51.44
C VAL A 222 -20.95 -25.78 -52.75
N ARG A 223 -21.58 -24.92 -53.57
CA ARG A 223 -22.06 -25.30 -54.92
C ARG A 223 -20.95 -25.60 -55.92
N TYR A 224 -19.78 -24.97 -55.80
CA TYR A 224 -18.62 -25.22 -56.65
C TYR A 224 -17.78 -26.43 -56.19
N PHE A 225 -17.93 -26.81 -54.91
CA PHE A 225 -17.34 -28.01 -54.31
C PHE A 225 -18.02 -29.32 -54.72
N LEU A 226 -19.34 -29.25 -54.92
CA LEU A 226 -20.20 -30.38 -55.25
C LEU A 226 -20.61 -30.26 -56.72
N THR A 227 -19.74 -30.69 -57.63
CA THR A 227 -20.15 -30.92 -59.03
C THR A 227 -21.00 -32.18 -59.10
N TRP A 228 -22.29 -32.01 -59.37
CA TRP A 228 -23.22 -33.09 -59.68
C TRP A 228 -23.26 -33.27 -61.19
N ASP A 229 -22.56 -34.27 -61.72
CA ASP A 229 -22.77 -34.69 -63.10
C ASP A 229 -24.07 -35.53 -63.15
N TYR A 230 -25.12 -34.96 -63.75
CA TYR A 230 -26.34 -35.67 -64.09
C TYR A 230 -26.18 -36.27 -65.50
N VAL A 231 -26.09 -37.60 -65.57
CA VAL A 231 -26.31 -38.36 -66.81
C VAL A 231 -27.50 -39.27 -66.57
N ASP A 232 -28.54 -39.15 -67.41
CA ASP A 232 -29.79 -39.93 -67.35
C ASP A 232 -30.55 -39.87 -66.01
N GLY A 233 -30.75 -38.67 -65.46
CA GLY A 233 -31.69 -38.44 -64.36
C GLY A 233 -31.31 -39.05 -63.01
N TRP A 234 -30.13 -39.68 -62.88
CA TRP A 234 -29.62 -40.25 -61.63
C TRP A 234 -28.22 -39.71 -61.28
N PRO A 235 -28.01 -39.19 -60.06
CA PRO A 235 -26.72 -38.65 -59.62
C PRO A 235 -25.78 -39.79 -59.24
N ARG A 236 -24.74 -40.06 -60.05
CA ARG A 236 -23.86 -41.23 -59.81
C ARG A 236 -22.38 -40.95 -59.58
N ASN A 237 -21.87 -39.74 -59.75
CA ASN A 237 -20.45 -39.46 -59.52
C ASN A 237 -20.25 -38.26 -58.59
N PHE A 238 -20.00 -38.54 -57.32
CA PHE A 238 -19.51 -37.56 -56.35
C PHE A 238 -18.02 -37.32 -56.61
N LYS A 239 -17.70 -36.26 -57.35
CA LYS A 239 -16.30 -35.79 -57.46
C LYS A 239 -16.06 -34.67 -56.46
N PHE A 240 -15.41 -35.00 -55.35
CA PHE A 240 -14.87 -34.01 -54.42
C PHE A 240 -13.51 -33.54 -54.94
N SER A 241 -13.43 -32.28 -55.39
CA SER A 241 -12.19 -31.71 -55.92
C SER A 241 -11.35 -31.15 -54.76
N PHE A 242 -10.40 -31.94 -54.25
CA PHE A 242 -9.48 -31.51 -53.17
C PHE A 242 -8.73 -30.22 -53.50
N GLU A 243 -8.36 -30.02 -54.77
CA GLU A 243 -7.64 -28.83 -55.28
C GLU A 243 -8.43 -27.52 -55.09
N LYS A 244 -9.77 -27.58 -55.16
CA LYS A 244 -10.61 -26.40 -54.89
C LYS A 244 -10.78 -26.18 -53.37
N CYS A 245 -10.69 -27.25 -52.58
CA CYS A 245 -10.76 -27.19 -51.11
C CYS A 245 -9.60 -26.42 -50.53
N THR A 246 -8.41 -26.78 -50.99
CA THR A 246 -7.18 -26.11 -50.60
C THR A 246 -7.21 -24.63 -50.98
N TYR A 247 -7.71 -24.27 -52.17
CA TYR A 247 -7.78 -22.88 -52.62
C TYR A 247 -8.72 -22.00 -51.76
N TYR A 248 -9.93 -22.47 -51.45
CA TYR A 248 -10.84 -21.69 -50.60
C TYR A 248 -10.43 -21.70 -49.12
N PHE A 249 -9.79 -22.78 -48.66
CA PHE A 249 -9.20 -22.84 -47.32
C PHE A 249 -8.05 -21.83 -47.19
N GLU A 250 -7.20 -21.72 -48.21
CA GLU A 250 -6.12 -20.72 -48.30
C GLU A 250 -6.69 -19.28 -48.25
N ILE A 251 -7.79 -18.99 -48.95
CA ILE A 251 -8.47 -17.69 -48.88
C ILE A 251 -9.01 -17.41 -47.47
N VAL A 252 -9.61 -18.41 -46.81
CA VAL A 252 -10.14 -18.26 -45.45
C VAL A 252 -9.01 -17.99 -44.45
N VAL A 253 -7.89 -18.73 -44.54
CA VAL A 253 -6.71 -18.52 -43.69
C VAL A 253 -6.12 -17.13 -43.93
N ALA A 254 -5.97 -16.71 -45.20
CA ALA A 254 -5.47 -15.38 -45.54
C ALA A 254 -6.37 -14.26 -44.98
N LEU A 255 -7.70 -14.41 -45.08
CA LEU A 255 -8.65 -13.44 -44.51
C LEU A 255 -8.55 -13.36 -42.98
N VAL A 256 -8.35 -14.49 -42.30
CA VAL A 256 -8.17 -14.53 -40.85
C VAL A 256 -6.90 -13.79 -40.45
N VAL A 257 -5.75 -14.11 -41.07
CA VAL A 257 -4.45 -13.50 -40.75
C VAL A 257 -4.48 -11.98 -40.97
N VAL A 258 -5.02 -11.52 -42.11
CA VAL A 258 -5.14 -10.08 -42.42
C VAL A 258 -6.00 -9.33 -41.40
N SER A 259 -6.95 -10.01 -40.75
CA SER A 259 -7.88 -9.39 -39.82
C SER A 259 -7.35 -9.30 -38.38
N ILE A 260 -6.27 -10.02 -38.03
CA ILE A 260 -5.70 -9.98 -36.69
C ILE A 260 -4.94 -8.65 -36.51
N LEU A 261 -5.31 -7.87 -35.48
CA LEU A 261 -4.64 -6.61 -35.14
C LEU A 261 -3.40 -6.85 -34.28
N GLU A 262 -2.39 -7.50 -34.86
CA GLU A 262 -1.16 -7.93 -34.16
C GLU A 262 -0.38 -6.76 -33.52
N GLY A 263 -0.51 -5.54 -34.06
CA GLY A 263 0.17 -4.36 -33.52
C GLY A 263 -0.52 -3.70 -32.31
N LEU A 264 -1.77 -4.07 -32.00
CA LEU A 264 -2.56 -3.39 -30.98
C LEU A 264 -2.01 -3.60 -29.56
N PRO A 265 -1.66 -4.83 -29.12
CA PRO A 265 -1.07 -5.06 -27.79
C PRO A 265 0.21 -4.26 -27.57
N ALA A 266 1.14 -4.29 -28.54
CA ALA A 266 2.42 -3.57 -28.47
C ALA A 266 2.24 -2.04 -28.33
N VAL A 267 1.30 -1.46 -29.07
CA VAL A 267 0.99 -0.03 -28.99
C VAL A 267 0.39 0.33 -27.64
N ILE A 268 -0.53 -0.49 -27.13
CA ILE A 268 -1.16 -0.26 -25.81
C ILE A 268 -0.12 -0.35 -24.70
N THR A 269 0.68 -1.41 -24.66
CA THR A 269 1.72 -1.61 -23.64
C THR A 269 2.74 -0.46 -23.66
N THR A 270 3.19 -0.05 -24.85
CA THR A 270 4.09 1.10 -25.00
C THR A 270 3.45 2.39 -24.47
N CYS A 271 2.17 2.62 -24.79
CA CYS A 271 1.43 3.80 -24.30
C CYS A 271 1.31 3.80 -22.77
N LEU A 272 0.94 2.66 -22.18
CA LEU A 272 0.81 2.48 -20.73
C LEU A 272 2.16 2.63 -20.01
N ALA A 273 3.25 2.12 -20.59
CA ALA A 273 4.60 2.27 -20.05
C ALA A 273 5.06 3.73 -20.05
N LEU A 274 4.83 4.46 -21.15
CA LEU A 274 5.10 5.91 -21.21
C LEU A 274 4.23 6.69 -20.22
N GLY A 275 2.97 6.29 -20.03
CA GLY A 275 2.07 6.84 -19.01
C GLY A 275 2.59 6.62 -17.59
N THR A 276 3.01 5.40 -17.28
CA THR A 276 3.62 5.01 -15.99
C THR A 276 4.85 5.87 -15.69
N ARG A 277 5.73 6.05 -16.68
CA ARG A 277 6.93 6.90 -16.55
C ARG A 277 6.56 8.36 -16.23
N LYS A 278 5.55 8.92 -16.90
CA LYS A 278 5.06 10.28 -16.61
C LYS A 278 4.41 10.40 -15.23
N MET A 279 3.72 9.36 -14.75
CA MET A 279 3.14 9.32 -13.41
C MET A 279 4.22 9.23 -12.32
N ALA A 280 5.25 8.41 -12.53
CA ALA A 280 6.37 8.29 -11.60
C ALA A 280 7.11 9.63 -11.40
N GLN A 281 7.26 10.44 -12.46
CA GLN A 281 7.82 11.80 -12.37
C GLN A 281 6.97 12.75 -11.50
N LYS A 282 5.70 12.42 -11.24
CA LYS A 282 4.79 13.16 -10.36
C LYS A 282 4.59 12.47 -9.00
N ASN A 283 5.54 11.62 -8.57
CA ASN A 283 5.49 10.84 -7.33
C ASN A 283 4.33 9.83 -7.25
N ALA A 284 3.77 9.41 -8.39
CA ALA A 284 2.75 8.35 -8.45
C ALA A 284 3.38 7.07 -9.00
N LEU A 285 3.68 6.12 -8.11
CA LEU A 285 4.26 4.83 -8.48
C LEU A 285 3.14 3.82 -8.80
N VAL A 286 3.02 3.45 -10.07
CA VAL A 286 2.04 2.45 -10.52
C VAL A 286 2.69 1.07 -10.54
N ARG A 287 2.10 0.10 -9.82
CA ARG A 287 2.63 -1.27 -9.72
C ARG A 287 2.17 -2.20 -10.86
N LYS A 288 0.98 -1.96 -11.43
CA LYS A 288 0.41 -2.74 -12.54
C LYS A 288 0.15 -1.83 -13.72
N LEU A 289 0.72 -2.13 -14.90
CA LEU A 289 0.58 -1.30 -16.11
C LEU A 289 -0.88 -1.00 -16.50
N PRO A 290 -1.83 -1.97 -16.45
CA PRO A 290 -3.23 -1.69 -16.74
C PRO A 290 -3.87 -0.66 -15.79
N SER A 291 -3.36 -0.49 -14.57
CA SER A 291 -3.91 0.45 -13.58
C SER A 291 -3.63 1.92 -13.88
N VAL A 292 -2.83 2.24 -14.90
CA VAL A 292 -2.60 3.62 -15.37
C VAL A 292 -3.88 4.24 -15.92
N GLU A 293 -4.77 3.43 -16.49
CA GLU A 293 -6.03 3.87 -17.08
C GLU A 293 -7.08 4.20 -16.01
N THR A 294 -7.18 3.36 -14.97
CA THR A 294 -8.26 3.38 -13.97
C THR A 294 -8.51 4.78 -13.35
N PRO A 295 -7.48 5.58 -12.99
CA PRO A 295 -7.67 6.94 -12.48
C PRO A 295 -8.50 7.85 -13.40
N GLY A 296 -8.46 7.64 -14.73
CA GLY A 296 -9.22 8.42 -15.70
C GLY A 296 -10.73 8.16 -15.66
N CYS A 297 -11.15 7.02 -15.09
CA CYS A 297 -12.54 6.61 -14.97
C CYS A 297 -13.04 6.55 -13.51
N THR A 298 -12.22 7.01 -12.56
CA THR A 298 -12.58 6.99 -11.13
C THR A 298 -13.70 7.98 -10.84
N THR A 299 -14.84 7.47 -10.33
CA THR A 299 -15.99 8.30 -9.93
C THR A 299 -16.03 8.61 -8.44
N VAL A 300 -15.41 7.77 -7.61
CA VAL A 300 -15.39 7.90 -6.15
C VAL A 300 -13.97 7.68 -5.66
N ILE A 301 -13.47 8.61 -4.85
CA ILE A 301 -12.17 8.50 -4.18
C ILE A 301 -12.43 8.35 -2.68
N CYS A 302 -12.17 7.15 -2.16
CA CYS A 302 -12.14 6.90 -0.73
C CYS A 302 -10.73 7.18 -0.23
N SER A 303 -10.53 8.30 0.45
CA SER A 303 -9.23 8.66 1.03
C SER A 303 -9.26 8.46 2.53
N ASP A 304 -8.18 7.90 3.07
CA ASP A 304 -7.93 7.98 4.50
C ASP A 304 -7.67 9.46 4.90
N LYS A 305 -7.94 9.80 6.16
CA LYS A 305 -7.73 11.14 6.70
C LYS A 305 -6.29 11.33 7.16
N ILE A 306 -5.82 10.46 8.06
CA ILE A 306 -4.55 10.64 8.78
C ILE A 306 -3.41 10.23 7.85
N GLY A 307 -2.44 11.11 7.64
CA GLY A 307 -1.29 10.85 6.76
C GLY A 307 -1.58 10.93 5.26
N THR A 308 -2.85 11.04 4.83
CA THR A 308 -3.23 11.26 3.43
C THR A 308 -3.83 12.65 3.19
N LEU A 309 -4.98 12.97 3.79
CA LEU A 309 -5.57 14.33 3.69
C LEU A 309 -4.91 15.33 4.64
N THR A 310 -4.30 14.83 5.71
CA THR A 310 -3.65 15.63 6.74
C THR A 310 -2.16 15.28 6.82
N THR A 311 -1.32 16.25 7.15
CA THR A 311 0.14 16.10 7.26
C THR A 311 0.59 15.23 8.45
N ASN A 312 -0.36 14.67 9.21
CA ASN A 312 -0.13 13.97 10.48
C ASN A 312 0.73 14.79 11.48
N GLN A 313 0.76 16.11 11.33
CA GLN A 313 1.35 17.04 12.28
C GLN A 313 0.22 17.68 13.07
N MET A 314 0.09 17.27 14.33
CA MET A 314 -0.88 17.87 15.21
C MET A 314 -0.36 19.21 15.72
N VAL A 315 -1.24 20.21 15.86
CA VAL A 315 -0.91 21.52 16.42
C VAL A 315 -2.11 22.05 17.20
N VAL A 316 -1.86 22.72 18.33
CA VAL A 316 -2.91 23.43 19.07
C VAL A 316 -3.31 24.65 18.26
N ALA A 317 -4.59 24.76 17.90
CA ALA A 317 -5.10 25.92 17.18
C ALA A 317 -5.66 27.00 18.13
N LYS A 318 -6.25 26.58 19.25
CA LYS A 318 -6.90 27.47 20.22
C LYS A 318 -6.70 26.98 21.64
N LEU A 319 -6.51 27.92 22.54
CA LEU A 319 -6.45 27.73 23.98
C LEU A 319 -7.56 28.54 24.64
N VAL A 320 -8.29 27.95 25.57
CA VAL A 320 -9.33 28.66 26.35
C VAL A 320 -9.02 28.51 27.84
N ALA A 321 -9.04 29.63 28.55
CA ALA A 321 -8.80 29.69 29.99
C ALA A 321 -9.88 30.53 30.70
N ILE A 322 -10.16 30.19 31.95
CA ILE A 322 -11.04 30.99 32.80
C ILE A 322 -10.31 32.31 33.15
N GLY A 323 -11.02 33.43 32.99
CA GLY A 323 -10.54 34.78 33.33
C GLY A 323 -10.57 35.05 34.84
N GLN A 324 -10.13 36.25 35.24
CA GLN A 324 -10.08 36.64 36.66
C GLN A 324 -11.47 36.92 37.28
N GLY A 325 -12.50 37.16 36.46
CA GLY A 325 -13.87 37.38 36.93
C GLY A 325 -14.74 36.13 36.84
N PRO A 326 -15.78 35.99 37.68
CA PRO A 326 -16.78 34.94 37.52
C PRO A 326 -17.42 35.07 36.14
N ASN A 327 -17.48 33.97 35.39
CA ASN A 327 -18.09 33.90 34.06
C ASN A 327 -17.33 34.59 32.90
N VAL A 328 -16.06 34.96 33.08
CA VAL A 328 -15.22 35.48 31.98
C VAL A 328 -14.40 34.34 31.37
N LEU A 329 -14.54 34.11 30.07
CA LEU A 329 -13.71 33.18 29.30
C LEU A 329 -12.72 33.97 28.44
N ARG A 330 -11.46 33.52 28.44
CA ARG A 330 -10.41 34.05 27.56
C ARG A 330 -10.06 33.00 26.53
N SER A 331 -10.09 33.39 25.26
CA SER A 331 -9.70 32.52 24.14
C SER A 331 -8.47 33.12 23.46
N PHE A 332 -7.47 32.28 23.23
CA PHE A 332 -6.24 32.63 22.55
C PHE A 332 -6.10 31.78 21.30
N ASN A 333 -5.77 32.41 20.16
CA ASN A 333 -5.43 31.68 18.95
C ASN A 333 -3.93 31.37 18.96
N VAL A 334 -3.57 30.14 18.65
CA VAL A 334 -2.20 29.67 18.63
C VAL A 334 -1.79 29.51 17.17
N GLU A 335 -0.78 30.28 16.74
CA GLU A 335 -0.21 30.16 15.40
C GLU A 335 0.89 29.09 15.36
N GLY A 336 1.19 28.62 14.15
CA GLY A 336 2.18 27.58 13.87
C GLY A 336 1.55 26.38 13.18
N THR A 337 2.32 25.72 12.32
CA THR A 337 1.86 24.54 11.58
C THR A 337 2.75 23.33 11.79
N THR A 338 3.88 23.52 12.49
CA THR A 338 4.91 22.51 12.72
C THR A 338 5.16 22.28 14.21
N TYR A 339 5.98 21.26 14.52
CA TYR A 339 6.46 20.99 15.88
C TYR A 339 7.58 21.92 16.36
N ASN A 340 7.91 22.98 15.60
CA ASN A 340 8.90 23.96 16.01
C ASN A 340 8.30 24.93 17.05
N PRO A 341 8.86 25.04 18.26
CA PRO A 341 8.42 26.02 19.26
C PRO A 341 8.47 27.47 18.80
N LEU A 342 9.37 27.79 17.87
CA LEU A 342 9.57 29.13 17.32
C LEU A 342 8.63 29.45 16.15
N ASP A 343 7.89 28.45 15.63
CA ASP A 343 6.95 28.62 14.53
C ASP A 343 5.61 29.15 15.04
N GLY A 344 5.38 30.46 14.85
CA GLY A 344 4.18 31.17 15.28
C GLY A 344 4.19 31.61 16.75
N LYS A 345 3.20 32.41 17.14
CA LYS A 345 3.01 32.88 18.53
C LYS A 345 1.55 32.73 18.97
N ILE A 346 1.34 32.83 20.28
CA ILE A 346 -0.02 32.91 20.82
C ILE A 346 -0.51 34.36 20.65
N GLN A 347 -1.58 34.56 19.89
CA GLN A 347 -2.17 35.88 19.67
C GLN A 347 -2.81 36.41 20.96
N ASN A 348 -2.68 37.72 21.21
CA ASN A 348 -3.20 38.40 22.40
C ASN A 348 -2.68 37.82 23.72
N TRP A 349 -1.48 37.23 23.72
CA TRP A 349 -0.85 36.72 24.93
C TRP A 349 -0.49 37.87 25.88
N PRO A 350 -0.81 37.79 27.18
CA PRO A 350 -0.43 38.82 28.14
C PRO A 350 1.10 38.96 28.17
N ALA A 351 1.60 40.19 27.98
CA ALA A 351 3.02 40.46 27.91
C ALA A 351 3.70 40.22 29.28
N GLY A 352 4.26 39.03 29.47
CA GLY A 352 5.24 38.74 30.53
C GLY A 352 4.68 38.27 31.87
N VAL A 353 3.37 38.10 32.05
CA VAL A 353 2.81 37.50 33.28
C VAL A 353 1.71 36.51 32.92
N MET A 354 2.01 35.22 33.09
CA MET A 354 0.99 34.18 33.10
C MET A 354 0.20 34.25 34.41
N ASP A 355 -1.12 34.39 34.32
CA ASP A 355 -1.99 34.25 35.49
C ASP A 355 -1.92 32.83 36.06
N ALA A 356 -2.35 32.65 37.33
CA ALA A 356 -2.41 31.34 37.98
C ALA A 356 -3.10 30.26 37.13
N ASN A 357 -4.24 30.59 36.48
CA ASN A 357 -4.95 29.64 35.61
C ASN A 357 -4.10 29.22 34.39
N LEU A 358 -3.37 30.15 33.77
CA LEU A 358 -2.50 29.84 32.64
C LEU A 358 -1.27 29.04 33.07
N GLN A 359 -0.73 29.35 34.26
CA GLN A 359 0.34 28.56 34.87
C GLN A 359 -0.11 27.12 35.17
N THR A 360 -1.34 26.94 35.67
CA THR A 360 -1.90 25.60 35.88
C THR A 360 -2.05 24.83 34.57
N ILE A 361 -2.50 25.47 33.49
CA ILE A 361 -2.61 24.82 32.17
C ILE A 361 -1.22 24.41 31.67
N ALA A 362 -0.25 25.32 31.66
CA ALA A 362 1.12 25.01 31.22
C ALA A 362 1.75 23.87 32.06
N LYS A 363 1.50 23.87 33.37
CA LYS A 363 1.95 22.83 34.29
C LYS A 363 1.32 21.47 33.95
N ILE A 364 0.00 21.43 33.71
CA ILE A 364 -0.69 20.20 33.29
C ILE A 364 -0.12 19.70 31.96
N ASP A 365 -0.02 20.57 30.96
CA ASP A 365 0.45 20.23 29.61
C ASP A 365 1.92 19.76 29.59
N ALA A 366 2.75 20.26 30.52
CA ALA A 366 4.15 19.87 30.67
C ALA A 366 4.32 18.52 31.39
N LEU A 367 3.56 18.28 32.46
CA LEU A 367 3.75 17.14 33.37
C LEU A 367 2.89 15.92 33.00
N ALA A 368 1.67 16.14 32.53
CA ALA A 368 0.74 15.07 32.11
C ALA A 368 1.01 14.65 30.67
N ASN A 369 2.28 14.40 30.33
CA ASN A 369 2.75 14.25 28.97
C ASN A 369 3.94 13.29 28.91
N ASP A 370 3.86 12.28 28.05
CA ASP A 370 4.92 11.28 27.84
C ASP A 370 5.72 11.54 26.55
N ALA A 371 5.32 12.52 25.74
CA ALA A 371 5.96 12.84 24.46
C ALA A 371 7.13 13.83 24.60
N GLY A 372 8.01 13.78 23.60
CA GLY A 372 9.12 14.70 23.41
C GLY A 372 9.14 15.25 21.98
N ILE A 373 10.07 16.17 21.75
CA ILE A 373 10.33 16.78 20.44
C ILE A 373 11.82 16.70 20.19
N GLU A 374 12.20 16.15 19.04
CA GLU A 374 13.58 16.03 18.59
C GLU A 374 13.78 16.81 17.29
N GLN A 375 14.95 17.41 17.13
CA GLN A 375 15.34 18.06 15.88
C GLN A 375 16.07 17.05 14.99
N SER A 376 15.48 16.77 13.84
CA SER A 376 16.08 15.98 12.76
C SER A 376 16.57 16.91 11.63
N GLU A 377 17.40 16.38 10.72
CA GLU A 377 17.89 17.11 9.53
C GLU A 377 16.74 17.63 8.65
N LYS A 378 15.59 16.95 8.66
CA LYS A 378 14.40 17.29 7.87
C LYS A 378 13.36 18.13 8.62
N GLY A 379 13.62 18.53 9.87
CA GLY A 379 12.72 19.33 10.70
C GLY A 379 12.48 18.74 12.09
N TYR A 380 11.49 19.30 12.80
CA TYR A 380 11.12 18.87 14.15
C TYR A 380 10.20 17.65 14.08
N VAL A 381 10.58 16.59 14.79
CA VAL A 381 9.86 15.32 14.84
C VAL A 381 9.38 15.08 16.26
N ALA A 382 8.12 14.68 16.39
CA ALA A 382 7.55 14.27 17.67
C ALA A 382 8.06 12.87 18.06
N THR A 383 8.50 12.70 19.30
CA THR A 383 8.74 11.39 19.91
C THR A 383 7.58 11.06 20.83
N GLY A 384 6.89 9.94 20.58
CA GLY A 384 5.63 9.60 21.26
C GLY A 384 4.39 10.10 20.51
N MET A 385 3.32 10.43 21.24
CA MET A 385 2.02 10.75 20.64
C MET A 385 2.01 12.15 20.02
N PRO A 386 1.57 12.32 18.76
CA PRO A 386 1.40 13.63 18.12
C PRO A 386 0.57 14.62 18.96
N THR A 387 -0.49 14.12 19.61
CA THR A 387 -1.38 14.88 20.50
C THR A 387 -0.64 15.47 21.69
N GLU A 388 0.26 14.69 22.29
CA GLU A 388 1.01 15.08 23.47
C GLU A 388 2.20 15.97 23.09
N ALA A 389 2.91 15.64 22.02
CA ALA A 389 4.03 16.45 21.52
C ALA A 389 3.60 17.89 21.20
N THR A 390 2.40 18.06 20.64
CA THR A 390 1.78 19.37 20.42
C THR A 390 1.59 20.19 21.69
N LEU A 391 1.21 19.56 22.80
CA LEU A 391 1.06 20.25 24.09
C LEU A 391 2.43 20.69 24.64
N LYS A 392 3.49 19.91 24.41
CA LYS A 392 4.87 20.34 24.73
C LYS A 392 5.27 21.57 23.93
N VAL A 393 4.99 21.60 22.62
CA VAL A 393 5.20 22.82 21.79
C VAL A 393 4.43 24.01 22.35
N LEU A 394 3.18 23.79 22.79
CA LEU A 394 2.37 24.85 23.37
C LEU A 394 3.01 25.42 24.64
N VAL A 395 3.51 24.57 25.55
CA VAL A 395 4.22 25.00 26.77
C VAL A 395 5.43 25.86 26.44
N GLU A 396 6.21 25.49 25.43
CA GLU A 396 7.35 26.30 24.99
C GLU A 396 6.91 27.66 24.40
N LYS A 397 5.76 27.71 23.71
CA LYS A 397 5.17 28.97 23.22
C LYS A 397 4.59 29.85 24.32
N MET A 398 4.11 29.26 25.42
CA MET A 398 3.60 29.99 26.59
C MET A 398 4.74 30.66 27.38
N GLY A 399 5.89 29.99 27.46
CA GLY A 399 7.05 30.43 28.23
C GLY A 399 6.96 30.09 29.73
N LEU A 400 7.86 30.70 30.51
CA LEU A 400 7.96 30.52 31.96
C LEU A 400 7.30 31.66 32.75
N PRO A 401 6.84 31.42 33.99
CA PRO A 401 6.30 32.47 34.85
C PRO A 401 7.38 33.49 35.27
N ALA A 402 6.94 34.72 35.58
CA ALA A 402 7.83 35.82 35.95
C ALA A 402 8.72 35.46 37.15
N GLY A 403 10.05 35.57 36.97
CA GLY A 403 11.06 35.22 37.99
C GLY A 403 11.87 33.97 37.66
N TYR A 404 11.39 33.12 36.76
CA TYR A 404 12.16 31.99 36.21
C TYR A 404 12.75 32.41 34.87
N SER A 405 14.05 32.67 34.83
CA SER A 405 14.77 32.87 33.58
C SER A 405 15.00 31.51 32.92
N SER A 406 14.49 31.33 31.70
CA SER A 406 15.05 30.31 30.80
C SER A 406 16.55 30.59 30.73
N ARG A 407 17.38 29.59 31.02
CA ARG A 407 18.85 29.70 30.86
C ARG A 407 19.14 30.47 29.56
N SER A 408 19.99 31.48 29.69
CA SER A 408 20.36 32.40 28.60
C SER A 408 20.57 31.66 27.29
N SER A 409 19.75 32.05 26.32
CA SER A 409 19.86 31.80 24.88
C SER A 409 21.30 31.94 24.38
N THR A 410 22.07 30.85 24.41
CA THR A 410 23.40 30.83 23.80
C THR A 410 23.79 29.49 23.18
N GLU A 411 22.90 28.50 23.15
CA GLU A 411 23.06 27.33 22.29
C GLU A 411 21.66 26.94 21.76
N ASN A 412 21.57 26.67 20.46
CA ASN A 412 20.36 26.19 19.76
C ASN A 412 19.91 24.78 20.22
N SER A 413 20.17 24.37 21.47
CA SER A 413 20.17 22.97 21.89
C SER A 413 18.97 22.53 22.74
N ASP A 414 18.30 23.42 23.48
CA ASP A 414 17.22 22.99 24.41
C ASP A 414 15.83 23.38 23.88
N ILE A 415 15.34 22.61 22.91
CA ILE A 415 14.00 22.75 22.29
C ILE A 415 12.85 22.56 23.30
N MET A 416 13.14 21.98 24.46
CA MET A 416 12.17 21.68 25.53
C MET A 416 12.51 22.36 26.87
N ALA A 417 13.12 23.55 26.82
CA ALA A 417 13.60 24.26 27.99
C ALA A 417 12.48 24.57 29.02
N CYS A 418 11.33 25.08 28.56
CA CYS A 418 10.24 25.44 29.46
C CYS A 418 9.62 24.19 30.11
N SER A 419 9.40 23.13 29.34
CA SER A 419 8.86 21.87 29.85
C SER A 419 9.79 21.20 30.86
N TYR A 420 11.11 21.29 30.63
CA TYR A 420 12.11 20.76 31.56
C TYR A 420 12.10 21.51 32.90
N GLU A 421 12.00 22.84 32.89
CA GLU A 421 11.91 23.63 34.13
C GLU A 421 10.62 23.34 34.92
N TRP A 422 9.47 23.20 34.25
CA TRP A 422 8.23 22.77 34.91
C TRP A 422 8.38 21.40 35.59
N SER A 423 9.11 20.47 34.96
CA SER A 423 9.38 19.13 35.52
C SER A 423 10.34 19.14 36.71
N LYS A 424 11.11 20.22 36.91
CA LYS A 424 11.93 20.42 38.11
C LYS A 424 11.12 20.96 39.28
N ILE A 425 10.18 21.87 39.00
CA ILE A 425 9.33 22.49 40.03
C ILE A 425 8.42 21.43 40.67
N GLU A 426 7.88 20.50 39.86
CA GLU A 426 7.07 19.40 40.35
C GLU A 426 7.55 18.07 39.78
N SER A 427 7.90 17.15 40.70
CA SER A 427 8.41 15.84 40.33
C SER A 427 7.27 14.84 40.15
N ARG A 428 7.26 14.15 39.01
CA ARG A 428 6.24 13.13 38.69
C ARG A 428 6.50 11.84 39.48
N ILE A 429 5.52 11.40 40.26
CA ILE A 429 5.56 10.17 41.07
C ILE A 429 4.98 8.98 40.28
N ALA A 430 3.79 9.16 39.70
CA ALA A 430 3.07 8.08 39.03
C ALA A 430 2.16 8.58 37.91
N THR A 431 1.78 7.68 37.00
CA THR A 431 0.94 7.99 35.84
C THR A 431 -0.27 7.09 35.78
N LEU A 432 -1.44 7.71 35.75
CA LEU A 432 -2.70 7.09 35.37
C LEU A 432 -2.83 7.17 33.85
N LYS A 433 -2.30 6.16 33.16
CA LYS A 433 -2.30 6.05 31.69
C LYS A 433 -3.67 6.15 31.06
N PHE A 434 -3.78 6.81 29.91
CA PHE A 434 -5.03 6.95 29.16
C PHE A 434 -5.82 5.64 29.08
N ASP A 435 -7.11 5.72 29.34
CA ASP A 435 -8.03 4.61 29.15
C ASP A 435 -9.24 5.09 28.36
N ARG A 436 -9.60 4.36 27.30
CA ARG A 436 -10.72 4.63 26.40
C ARG A 436 -12.05 4.75 27.14
N ASP A 437 -12.22 4.02 28.24
CA ASP A 437 -13.47 3.99 28.99
C ASP A 437 -13.72 5.31 29.74
N ARG A 438 -12.65 5.93 30.25
CA ARG A 438 -12.71 7.22 30.96
C ARG A 438 -12.27 8.43 30.12
N LYS A 439 -11.62 8.18 28.99
CA LYS A 439 -11.05 9.16 28.05
C LYS A 439 -10.16 10.22 28.72
N SER A 440 -9.34 9.81 29.68
CA SER A 440 -8.47 10.72 30.42
C SER A 440 -7.14 10.08 30.84
N MET A 441 -6.09 10.89 30.85
CA MET A 441 -4.80 10.59 31.48
C MET A 441 -4.67 11.45 32.74
N GLY A 442 -3.96 10.97 33.75
CA GLY A 442 -3.59 11.75 34.92
C GLY A 442 -2.17 11.45 35.38
N VAL A 443 -1.58 12.38 36.12
CA VAL A 443 -0.27 12.20 36.76
C VAL A 443 -0.36 12.62 38.22
N ILE A 444 0.33 11.86 39.08
CA ILE A 444 0.51 12.18 40.49
C ILE A 444 1.87 12.86 40.60
N VAL A 445 1.89 14.07 41.15
CA VAL A 445 3.08 14.91 41.25
C VAL A 445 3.37 15.26 42.71
N SER A 446 4.65 15.36 43.05
CA SER A 446 5.13 15.90 44.33
C SER A 446 5.68 17.29 44.09
N SER A 447 5.09 18.29 44.74
CA SER A 447 5.62 19.65 44.76
C SER A 447 6.83 19.71 45.71
N SER A 448 7.93 20.30 45.24
CA SER A 448 9.05 20.68 46.11
C SER A 448 8.82 22.02 46.83
N ASP A 449 7.81 22.79 46.41
CA ASP A 449 7.38 24.00 47.10
C ASP A 449 6.36 23.63 48.20
N PRO A 450 6.64 23.92 49.48
CA PRO A 450 5.62 23.92 50.51
C PRO A 450 4.69 25.11 50.24
N ILE A 451 3.42 24.82 50.00
CA ILE A 451 2.34 25.80 49.81
C ILE A 451 2.37 26.87 50.91
#